data_AF-A0A654M2H0-F1
#
_entry.id   AF-A0A654M2H0-F1
#
_cell.length_a   1.000
_cell.length_b   1.000
_cell.length_c   1.000
_cell.angle_alpha   90.00
_cell.angle_beta   90.00
_cell.angle_gamma   90.00
#
_symmetry.space_group_name_H-M   'P 1'
#
loop_
_entity.id
_entity.type
_entity.pdbx_description
1 polymer ?
#
loop_
_entity_poly.entity_id
_entity_poly.type
_entity_poly.pdbx_seq_one_letter_code
_entity_poly.pdbx_strand_id
1 'polypeptide(L)'
;MSIISLQAFSDILYRYQNLIIISGLIISFSGGSWDITYHILSQPESFFSYPHTLVYTGIFIVISTFFINLRKNISNKNPHRKANILILLGTILILSAGPFDFSWHLKFGLDGLLSPPHVTLLIGWMLVGSGNLWITNNLIDSILLQNKKSNNRKSADEGDTNYRDLDNLSTLDHSNSLLDKNEQTILKIQLILNLSFILVILSGFIYFFSLPFSETQFYNYNPNPLVALLVYGFGFPFLLSSFFINILKNYPGFKEVILLVGSFYIIIMLLTQIISNPFLIGLSWYYILNIIPFAIIYLLDKKQSRKTFTEINLPPLSSSGNLKNKTKKCTHPKIYIFYALILAIFSFTICFPLNTYILNEELYGYLVYQNLVFKVYAQLFADYFIIIMSMSIVGGLLGYGLVTTGGIVGPSKHMVIQMHHYLSELRHRDR
;
A
#
# COMPACT_ATOMS: atom_id res chain seq x y z
N MET A 1 -33.31 5.87 19.63
CA MET A 1 -32.36 4.80 19.32
C MET A 1 -32.05 4.07 20.63
N SER A 2 -32.37 2.78 20.77
CA SER A 2 -32.18 2.06 22.04
C SER A 2 -30.70 1.82 22.33
N ILE A 3 -30.31 1.68 23.61
CA ILE A 3 -28.91 1.38 24.02
C ILE A 3 -28.39 0.11 23.31
N ILE A 4 -29.27 -0.88 23.09
CA ILE A 4 -28.97 -2.12 22.37
C ILE A 4 -28.62 -1.86 20.91
N SER A 5 -29.34 -0.95 20.23
CA SER A 5 -29.05 -0.59 18.83
C SER A 5 -27.74 0.17 18.66
N LEU A 6 -27.33 0.98 19.66
CA LEU A 6 -26.04 1.67 19.67
C LEU A 6 -24.86 0.71 19.88
N GLN A 7 -25.03 -0.28 20.76
CA GLN A 7 -24.02 -1.31 21.01
C GLN A 7 -23.76 -2.16 19.75
N ALA A 8 -24.84 -2.65 19.12
CA ALA A 8 -24.75 -3.44 17.90
C ALA A 8 -24.07 -2.67 16.75
N PHE A 9 -24.39 -1.38 16.60
CA PHE A 9 -23.73 -0.52 15.62
C PHE A 9 -22.22 -0.37 15.89
N SER A 10 -21.82 -0.14 17.14
CA SER A 10 -20.39 -0.06 17.50
C SER A 10 -19.65 -1.36 17.21
N ASP A 11 -20.26 -2.52 17.44
CA ASP A 11 -19.63 -3.82 17.17
C ASP A 11 -19.46 -4.09 15.67
N ILE A 12 -20.46 -3.74 14.84
CA ILE A 12 -20.34 -3.77 13.38
C ILE A 12 -19.25 -2.82 12.90
N LEU A 13 -19.24 -1.57 13.40
CA LEU A 13 -18.23 -0.58 13.03
C LEU A 13 -16.83 -1.05 13.40
N TYR A 14 -16.66 -1.66 14.57
CA TYR A 14 -15.39 -2.21 15.02
C TYR A 14 -14.91 -3.36 14.13
N ARG A 15 -15.82 -4.25 13.68
CA ARG A 15 -15.49 -5.35 12.75
C ARG A 15 -14.91 -4.84 11.43
N TYR A 16 -15.46 -3.76 10.88
CA TYR A 16 -15.04 -3.17 9.61
C TYR A 16 -14.10 -1.97 9.76
N GLN A 17 -13.70 -1.63 10.99
CA GLN A 17 -12.94 -0.43 11.33
C GLN A 17 -11.71 -0.25 10.44
N ASN A 18 -10.92 -1.30 10.27
CA ASN A 18 -9.67 -1.21 9.52
C ASN A 18 -9.90 -0.94 8.02
N LEU A 19 -10.97 -1.49 7.44
CA LEU A 19 -11.35 -1.26 6.05
C LEU A 19 -11.87 0.18 5.86
N ILE A 20 -12.61 0.70 6.83
CA ILE A 20 -13.09 2.09 6.83
C ILE A 20 -11.92 3.07 7.00
N ILE A 21 -11.00 2.80 7.94
CA ILE A 21 -9.80 3.61 8.16
C ILE A 21 -8.95 3.69 6.89
N ILE A 22 -8.67 2.56 6.23
CA ILE A 22 -7.84 2.60 5.01
C ILE A 22 -8.55 3.32 3.86
N SER A 23 -9.88 3.22 3.78
CA SER A 23 -10.66 3.97 2.79
C SER A 23 -10.59 5.48 3.06
N GLY A 24 -10.72 5.91 4.32
CA GLY A 24 -10.55 7.30 4.73
C GLY A 24 -9.14 7.83 4.43
N LEU A 25 -8.10 7.02 4.68
CA LEU A 25 -6.71 7.37 4.34
C LEU A 25 -6.52 7.55 2.82
N ILE A 26 -7.05 6.65 1.99
CA ILE A 26 -6.99 6.76 0.53
C ILE A 26 -7.69 8.03 0.05
N ILE A 27 -8.88 8.33 0.56
CA ILE A 27 -9.62 9.57 0.23
C ILE A 27 -8.79 10.79 0.61
N SER A 28 -8.26 10.80 1.83
CA SER A 28 -7.48 11.91 2.38
C SER A 28 -6.22 12.18 1.55
N PHE A 29 -5.43 11.14 1.27
CA PHE A 29 -4.23 11.25 0.46
C PHE A 29 -4.56 11.65 -0.99
N SER A 30 -5.66 11.13 -1.57
CA SER A 30 -6.08 11.53 -2.91
C SER A 30 -6.38 13.03 -2.98
N GLY A 31 -6.98 13.58 -1.92
CA GLY A 31 -7.15 15.01 -1.74
C GLY A 31 -5.80 15.74 -1.73
N GLY A 32 -4.85 15.30 -0.91
CA GLY A 32 -3.52 15.91 -0.85
C GLY A 32 -2.76 15.83 -2.17
N SER A 33 -2.83 14.69 -2.87
CA SER A 33 -2.24 14.51 -4.21
C SER A 33 -2.87 15.45 -5.24
N TRP A 34 -4.20 15.60 -5.20
CA TRP A 34 -4.91 16.55 -6.07
C TRP A 34 -4.53 18.00 -5.74
N ASP A 35 -4.30 18.31 -4.47
CA ASP A 35 -3.89 19.64 -4.01
C ASP A 35 -2.55 20.05 -4.63
N ILE A 36 -1.60 19.12 -4.78
CA ILE A 36 -0.37 19.35 -5.55
C ILE A 36 -0.67 19.88 -6.95
N THR A 37 -1.61 19.24 -7.67
CA THR A 37 -2.03 19.71 -9.00
C THR A 37 -2.70 21.08 -8.93
N TYR A 38 -3.48 21.33 -7.88
CA TYR A 38 -4.16 22.60 -7.66
C TYR A 38 -3.17 23.77 -7.50
N HIS A 39 -2.12 23.57 -6.68
CA HIS A 39 -1.00 24.50 -6.53
C HIS A 39 -0.21 24.71 -7.83
N ILE A 40 0.11 23.61 -8.53
CA ILE A 40 0.81 23.63 -9.82
C ILE A 40 0.04 24.45 -10.88
N LEU A 41 -1.28 24.43 -10.84
CA LEU A 41 -2.16 25.20 -11.72
C LEU A 41 -2.42 26.63 -11.22
N SER A 42 -1.82 27.02 -10.10
CA SER A 42 -1.99 28.33 -9.44
C SER A 42 -3.47 28.70 -9.26
N GLN A 43 -4.29 27.72 -8.89
CA GLN A 43 -5.71 27.94 -8.66
C GLN A 43 -5.94 28.73 -7.36
N PRO A 44 -7.02 29.53 -7.26
CA PRO A 44 -7.29 30.30 -6.05
C PRO A 44 -7.46 29.40 -4.82
N GLU A 45 -6.60 29.58 -3.82
CA GLU A 45 -6.67 28.82 -2.59
C GLU A 45 -7.70 29.38 -1.62
N SER A 46 -8.46 28.46 -1.03
CA SER A 46 -9.27 28.73 0.14
C SER A 46 -9.19 27.52 1.08
N PHE A 47 -9.49 27.76 2.35
CA PHE A 47 -9.54 26.70 3.35
C PHE A 47 -10.49 25.55 2.96
N PHE A 48 -11.50 25.81 2.12
CA PHE A 48 -12.49 24.84 1.62
C PHE A 48 -12.37 24.60 0.11
N SER A 49 -11.15 24.59 -0.43
CA SER A 49 -10.92 24.15 -1.82
C SER A 49 -11.43 22.71 -2.03
N TYR A 50 -11.61 22.31 -3.29
CA TYR A 50 -12.04 20.94 -3.60
C TYR A 50 -11.05 19.86 -3.09
N PRO A 51 -9.72 20.02 -3.27
CA PRO A 51 -8.75 19.10 -2.68
C PRO A 51 -8.81 19.07 -1.14
N HIS A 52 -8.84 20.23 -0.47
CA HIS A 52 -8.93 20.32 0.98
C HIS A 52 -10.18 19.64 1.53
N THR A 53 -11.33 19.84 0.89
CA THR A 53 -12.59 19.18 1.28
C THR A 53 -12.44 17.65 1.23
N LEU A 54 -11.74 17.12 0.22
CA LEU A 54 -11.47 15.69 0.09
C LEU A 54 -10.49 15.21 1.18
N VAL A 55 -9.43 15.98 1.47
CA VAL A 55 -8.50 15.73 2.59
C VAL A 55 -9.27 15.61 3.90
N TYR A 56 -10.09 16.62 4.24
CA TYR A 56 -10.84 16.68 5.48
C TYR A 56 -11.87 15.56 5.61
N THR A 57 -12.54 15.20 4.51
CA THR A 57 -13.50 14.10 4.50
C THR A 57 -12.83 12.78 4.87
N GLY A 58 -11.67 12.49 4.28
CA GLY A 58 -10.90 11.30 4.61
C GLY A 58 -10.39 11.29 6.06
N ILE A 59 -9.86 12.42 6.54
CA ILE A 59 -9.39 12.58 7.93
C ILE A 59 -10.55 12.37 8.91
N PHE A 60 -11.71 12.97 8.64
CA PHE A 60 -12.89 12.83 9.48
C PHE A 60 -13.33 11.37 9.62
N ILE A 61 -13.30 10.60 8.53
CA ILE A 61 -13.60 9.16 8.55
C ILE A 61 -12.60 8.41 9.44
N VAL A 62 -11.30 8.67 9.30
CA VAL A 62 -10.24 8.01 10.09
C VAL A 62 -10.42 8.30 11.58
N ILE A 63 -10.55 9.59 11.94
CA ILE A 63 -10.69 10.04 13.32
C ILE A 63 -11.96 9.46 13.93
N SER A 64 -13.12 9.66 13.30
CA SER A 64 -14.40 9.23 13.85
C SER A 64 -14.42 7.72 14.09
N THR A 65 -13.96 6.93 13.12
CA THR A 65 -13.95 5.46 13.23
C THR A 65 -13.03 4.98 14.36
N PHE A 66 -11.84 5.57 14.48
CA PHE A 66 -10.89 5.15 15.52
C PHE A 66 -11.34 5.57 16.93
N PHE A 67 -11.87 6.78 17.09
CA PHE A 67 -12.25 7.34 18.39
C PHE A 67 -13.55 6.74 18.93
N ILE A 68 -14.53 6.38 18.08
CA ILE A 68 -15.75 5.66 18.52
C ILE A 68 -15.38 4.37 19.26
N ASN A 69 -14.31 3.69 18.82
CA ASN A 69 -13.86 2.42 19.40
C ASN A 69 -12.60 2.55 20.27
N LEU A 70 -12.23 3.77 20.71
CA LEU A 70 -10.96 4.05 21.39
C LEU A 70 -10.68 3.12 22.59
N ARG A 71 -11.69 2.91 23.44
CA ARG A 71 -11.58 2.03 24.62
C ARG A 71 -11.28 0.58 24.23
N LYS A 72 -11.91 0.07 23.16
CA LYS A 72 -11.65 -1.29 22.64
C LYS A 72 -10.26 -1.36 22.00
N ASN A 73 -9.86 -0.33 21.27
CA ASN A 73 -8.57 -0.25 20.57
C ASN A 73 -7.37 -0.29 21.53
N ILE A 74 -7.43 0.43 22.66
CA ILE A 74 -6.30 0.60 23.59
C ILE A 74 -6.33 -0.42 24.75
N SER A 75 -7.42 -1.19 24.90
CA SER A 75 -7.57 -2.20 25.95
C SER A 75 -6.39 -3.17 26.02
N ASN A 76 -5.92 -3.47 27.24
CA ASN A 76 -4.85 -4.47 27.47
C ASN A 76 -5.23 -5.88 26.97
N LYS A 77 -6.53 -6.15 26.81
CA LYS A 77 -7.03 -7.43 26.27
C LYS A 77 -6.97 -7.50 24.75
N ASN A 78 -6.76 -6.37 24.06
CA ASN A 78 -6.73 -6.33 22.61
C ASN A 78 -5.36 -6.85 22.09
N PRO A 79 -5.32 -7.95 21.31
CA PRO A 79 -4.07 -8.50 20.78
C PRO A 79 -3.36 -7.52 19.82
N HIS A 80 -4.09 -6.56 19.26
CA HIS A 80 -3.60 -5.55 18.33
C HIS A 80 -3.25 -4.21 18.99
N ARG A 81 -3.22 -4.14 20.33
CA ARG A 81 -2.98 -2.90 21.07
C ARG A 81 -1.76 -2.11 20.58
N LYS A 82 -0.64 -2.77 20.29
CA LYS A 82 0.58 -2.09 19.81
C LYS A 82 0.37 -1.39 18.46
N ALA A 83 -0.29 -2.07 17.53
CA ALA A 83 -0.63 -1.49 16.22
C ALA A 83 -1.67 -0.36 16.38
N ASN A 84 -2.64 -0.51 17.29
CA ASN A 84 -3.60 0.54 17.61
C ASN A 84 -2.95 1.77 18.27
N ILE A 85 -1.91 1.61 19.08
CA ILE A 85 -1.13 2.73 19.61
C ILE A 85 -0.42 3.48 18.47
N LEU A 86 0.12 2.76 17.49
CA LEU A 86 0.70 3.38 16.30
C LEU A 86 -0.33 4.19 15.50
N ILE A 87 -1.54 3.64 15.31
CA ILE A 87 -2.66 4.33 14.67
C ILE A 87 -3.06 5.59 15.47
N LEU A 88 -3.14 5.48 16.80
CA LEU A 88 -3.47 6.63 17.66
C LEU A 88 -2.45 7.76 17.50
N LEU A 89 -1.16 7.44 17.55
CA LEU A 89 -0.09 8.43 17.35
C LEU A 89 -0.20 9.11 15.97
N GLY A 90 -0.42 8.32 14.91
CA GLY A 90 -0.62 8.85 13.56
C GLY A 90 -1.86 9.75 13.46
N THR A 91 -2.95 9.36 14.12
CA THR A 91 -4.21 10.12 14.11
C THR A 91 -4.07 11.45 14.85
N ILE A 92 -3.30 11.50 15.94
CA ILE A 92 -2.95 12.74 16.64
C ILE A 92 -2.16 13.68 15.72
N LEU A 93 -1.15 13.15 15.00
CA LEU A 93 -0.37 13.94 14.04
C LEU A 93 -1.24 14.52 12.92
N ILE A 94 -2.10 13.69 12.30
CA ILE A 94 -3.05 14.13 11.27
C ILE A 94 -3.97 15.24 11.79
N LEU A 95 -4.52 15.08 12.99
CA LEU A 95 -5.41 16.08 13.59
C LEU A 95 -4.66 17.39 13.88
N SER A 96 -3.39 17.31 14.29
CA SER A 96 -2.57 18.49 14.56
C SER A 96 -2.09 19.21 13.29
N ALA A 97 -2.02 18.52 12.16
CA ALA A 97 -1.47 19.06 10.93
C ALA A 97 -2.30 20.24 10.39
N GLY A 98 -3.63 20.16 10.40
CA GLY A 98 -4.50 21.23 9.89
C GLY A 98 -4.38 22.56 10.64
N PRO A 99 -4.50 22.60 11.98
CA PRO A 99 -4.26 23.82 12.75
C PRO A 99 -2.82 24.33 12.62
N PHE A 100 -1.84 23.42 12.52
CA PHE A 100 -0.45 23.79 12.32
C PHE A 100 -0.23 24.46 10.95
N ASP A 101 -0.83 23.90 9.92
CA ASP A 101 -0.84 24.41 8.54
C ASP A 101 -1.45 25.81 8.44
N PHE A 102 -2.65 26.00 9.01
CA PHE A 102 -3.28 27.30 9.11
C PHE A 102 -2.39 28.33 9.85
N SER A 103 -1.79 27.95 10.98
CA SER A 103 -0.86 28.81 11.71
C SER A 103 0.41 29.11 10.91
N TRP A 104 0.86 28.18 10.08
CA TRP A 104 2.02 28.34 9.21
C TRP A 104 1.73 29.38 8.13
N HIS A 105 0.57 29.26 7.49
CA HIS A 105 0.11 30.22 6.49
C HIS A 105 -0.08 31.64 7.03
N LEU A 106 -0.61 31.79 8.25
CA LEU A 106 -0.73 33.10 8.88
C LEU A 106 0.63 33.81 9.08
N LYS A 107 1.70 33.03 9.27
CA LYS A 107 3.03 33.56 9.57
C LYS A 107 3.90 33.75 8.32
N PHE A 108 3.81 32.83 7.36
CA PHE A 108 4.71 32.76 6.21
C PHE A 108 3.99 32.85 4.86
N GLY A 109 2.68 33.08 4.84
CA GLY A 109 1.88 33.09 3.62
C GLY A 109 1.64 31.69 3.04
N LEU A 110 1.16 31.64 1.81
CA LEU A 110 0.93 30.40 1.07
C LEU A 110 2.25 29.65 0.94
N ASP A 111 2.29 28.42 1.46
CA ASP A 111 3.46 27.57 1.40
C ASP A 111 3.50 26.76 0.11
N GLY A 112 4.68 26.21 -0.16
CA GLY A 112 4.84 25.24 -1.22
C GLY A 112 4.56 23.81 -0.73
N LEU A 113 4.92 22.81 -1.55
CA LEU A 113 4.69 21.40 -1.27
C LEU A 113 5.36 20.92 0.02
N LEU A 114 6.63 21.27 0.26
CA LEU A 114 7.38 20.86 1.44
C LEU A 114 7.31 21.93 2.51
N SER A 115 6.57 21.65 3.57
CA SER A 115 6.56 22.46 4.80
C SER A 115 6.42 21.56 6.04
N PRO A 116 6.78 22.05 7.25
CA PRO A 116 6.64 21.26 8.47
C PRO A 116 5.21 20.75 8.73
N PRO A 117 4.13 21.51 8.47
CA PRO A 117 2.76 20.98 8.51
C PRO A 117 2.52 19.81 7.56
N HIS A 118 2.92 19.92 6.30
CA HIS A 118 2.76 18.86 5.30
C HIS A 118 3.54 17.58 5.69
N VAL A 119 4.76 17.72 6.20
CA VAL A 119 5.55 16.58 6.72
C VAL A 119 4.85 15.93 7.92
N THR A 120 4.26 16.73 8.81
CA THR A 120 3.49 16.23 9.96
C THR A 120 2.30 15.38 9.50
N LEU A 121 1.55 15.85 8.49
CA LEU A 121 0.44 15.12 7.89
C LEU A 121 0.91 13.80 7.26
N LEU A 122 2.00 13.84 6.49
CA LEU A 122 2.55 12.68 5.79
C LEU A 122 3.05 11.60 6.77
N ILE A 123 3.73 11.99 7.85
CA ILE A 123 4.13 11.05 8.92
C ILE A 123 2.88 10.47 9.59
N GLY A 124 1.88 11.30 9.89
CA GLY A 124 0.63 10.85 10.50
C GLY A 124 -0.08 9.78 9.68
N TRP A 125 -0.26 10.02 8.38
CA TRP A 125 -0.81 9.05 7.43
C TRP A 125 0.02 7.75 7.39
N MET A 126 1.36 7.85 7.37
CA MET A 126 2.24 6.68 7.32
C MET A 126 2.11 5.80 8.56
N LEU A 127 1.99 6.41 9.75
CA LEU A 127 1.80 5.68 11.00
C LEU A 127 0.43 4.96 11.04
N VAL A 128 -0.65 5.62 10.62
CA VAL A 128 -1.98 4.99 10.55
C VAL A 128 -1.98 3.84 9.55
N GLY A 129 -1.44 4.05 8.34
CA GLY A 129 -1.36 3.03 7.30
C GLY A 129 -0.52 1.82 7.74
N SER A 130 0.64 2.06 8.36
CA SER A 130 1.53 1.00 8.85
C SER A 130 0.89 0.20 9.99
N GLY A 131 0.22 0.88 10.92
CA GLY A 131 -0.52 0.22 12.00
C GLY A 131 -1.66 -0.64 11.45
N ASN A 132 -2.42 -0.13 10.49
CA ASN A 132 -3.50 -0.86 9.85
C ASN A 132 -2.99 -2.11 9.09
N LEU A 133 -1.93 -1.97 8.28
CA LEU A 133 -1.28 -3.10 7.60
C LEU A 133 -0.76 -4.15 8.58
N TRP A 134 -0.19 -3.73 9.71
CA TRP A 134 0.25 -4.65 10.76
C TRP A 134 -0.91 -5.48 11.30
N ILE A 135 -2.07 -4.86 11.57
CA ILE A 135 -3.26 -5.58 12.00
C ILE A 135 -3.71 -6.58 10.93
N THR A 136 -3.78 -6.17 9.66
CA THR A 136 -4.15 -7.07 8.56
C THR A 136 -3.24 -8.28 8.46
N ASN A 137 -1.93 -8.08 8.54
CA ASN A 137 -0.95 -9.17 8.45
C ASN A 137 -1.09 -10.15 9.61
N ASN A 138 -1.27 -9.63 10.83
CA ASN A 138 -1.51 -10.47 12.00
C ASN A 138 -2.76 -11.34 11.80
N LEU A 139 -3.85 -10.77 11.28
CA LEU A 139 -5.09 -11.49 11.02
C LEU A 139 -4.91 -12.56 9.93
N ILE A 140 -4.24 -12.24 8.82
CA ILE A 140 -3.94 -13.19 7.75
C ILE A 140 -3.09 -14.36 8.28
N ASP A 141 -2.04 -14.07 9.04
CA ASP A 141 -1.19 -15.10 9.63
C ASP A 141 -1.98 -16.04 10.56
N SER A 142 -2.92 -15.49 11.33
CA SER A 142 -3.75 -16.31 12.21
C SER A 142 -4.67 -17.27 11.45
N ILE A 143 -5.27 -16.83 10.34
CA ILE A 143 -6.12 -17.67 9.50
C ILE A 143 -5.29 -18.76 8.83
N LEU A 144 -4.10 -18.42 8.31
CA LEU A 144 -3.19 -19.40 7.72
C LEU A 144 -2.78 -20.48 8.72
N LEU A 145 -2.54 -20.10 9.98
CA LEU A 145 -2.23 -21.04 11.05
C LEU A 145 -3.43 -21.90 11.45
N GLN A 146 -4.65 -21.35 11.46
CA GLN A 146 -5.88 -22.10 11.73
C GLN A 146 -6.16 -23.13 10.63
N ASN A 147 -6.06 -22.74 9.36
CA ASN A 147 -6.26 -23.64 8.22
C ASN A 147 -5.26 -24.79 8.22
N LYS A 148 -4.00 -24.52 8.57
CA LYS A 148 -2.98 -25.58 8.72
C LYS A 148 -3.31 -26.58 9.83
N LYS A 149 -3.81 -26.11 10.98
CA LYS A 149 -4.24 -27.01 12.08
C LYS A 149 -5.47 -27.83 11.72
N SER A 150 -6.45 -27.22 11.04
CA SER A 150 -7.68 -27.89 10.60
C SER A 150 -7.37 -29.03 9.62
N ASN A 151 -6.55 -28.78 8.60
CA ASN A 151 -6.15 -29.81 7.63
C ASN A 151 -5.41 -30.98 8.29
N ASN A 152 -4.53 -30.71 9.26
CA ASN A 152 -3.83 -31.76 10.00
C ASN A 152 -4.77 -32.63 10.84
N ARG A 153 -5.90 -32.09 11.32
CA ARG A 153 -6.92 -32.87 12.07
C ARG A 153 -7.79 -33.72 11.15
N LYS A 154 -8.23 -33.17 10.00
CA LYS A 154 -9.02 -33.94 9.02
C LYS A 154 -8.26 -35.17 8.50
N SER A 155 -6.96 -35.05 8.24
CA SER A 155 -6.12 -36.20 7.88
C SER A 155 -5.94 -37.24 9.00
N ALA A 156 -6.28 -36.91 10.24
CA ALA A 156 -6.25 -37.85 11.37
C ALA A 156 -7.62 -38.52 11.61
N ASP A 157 -8.73 -37.80 11.37
CA ASP A 157 -10.11 -38.29 11.53
C ASP A 157 -10.62 -39.13 10.34
N GLU A 158 -10.06 -38.98 9.13
CA GLU A 158 -10.40 -39.85 7.98
C GLU A 158 -10.05 -41.34 8.20
N GLY A 159 -9.39 -41.68 9.32
CA GLY A 159 -9.17 -43.06 9.76
C GLY A 159 -10.32 -43.67 10.57
N ASP A 160 -11.29 -42.90 11.05
CA ASP A 160 -12.30 -43.39 11.99
C ASP A 160 -13.52 -42.44 11.99
N THR A 161 -14.64 -42.77 11.30
CA THR A 161 -15.97 -42.23 11.66
C THR A 161 -17.17 -42.77 10.86
N ASN A 162 -18.32 -42.80 11.55
CA ASN A 162 -19.61 -43.41 11.21
C ASN A 162 -20.63 -42.42 10.60
N TYR A 163 -21.57 -42.93 9.79
CA TYR A 163 -22.34 -42.17 8.79
C TYR A 163 -23.54 -41.31 9.27
N ARG A 164 -23.97 -41.33 10.54
CA ARG A 164 -25.27 -40.73 10.96
C ARG A 164 -25.22 -39.31 11.52
N ASP A 165 -24.06 -38.77 11.89
CA ASP A 165 -23.90 -37.38 12.37
C ASP A 165 -23.58 -36.37 11.24
N LEU A 166 -23.50 -36.82 9.98
CA LEU A 166 -23.02 -36.01 8.85
C LEU A 166 -24.00 -34.91 8.39
N ASP A 167 -25.31 -35.07 8.53
CA ASP A 167 -26.27 -34.15 7.90
C ASP A 167 -26.43 -32.82 8.68
N ASN A 168 -26.49 -32.86 10.01
CA ASN A 168 -26.51 -31.64 10.83
C ASN A 168 -25.11 -31.00 10.93
N LEU A 169 -24.04 -31.80 10.86
CA LEU A 169 -22.68 -31.30 10.81
C LEU A 169 -22.39 -30.61 9.47
N SER A 170 -22.84 -31.17 8.35
CA SER A 170 -22.56 -30.63 7.00
C SER A 170 -23.20 -29.26 6.76
N THR A 171 -24.42 -29.03 7.27
CA THR A 171 -25.12 -27.73 7.13
C THR A 171 -24.48 -26.65 8.01
N LEU A 172 -24.06 -27.00 9.23
CA LEU A 172 -23.33 -26.10 10.12
C LEU A 172 -21.90 -25.82 9.59
N ASP A 173 -21.23 -26.83 9.04
CA ASP A 173 -19.92 -26.69 8.40
C ASP A 173 -20.01 -25.83 7.14
N HIS A 174 -21.07 -25.99 6.34
CA HIS A 174 -21.27 -25.19 5.14
C HIS A 174 -21.47 -23.71 5.47
N SER A 175 -22.33 -23.38 6.43
CA SER A 175 -22.55 -21.99 6.87
C SER A 175 -21.29 -21.36 7.49
N ASN A 176 -20.56 -22.11 8.33
CA ASN A 176 -19.27 -21.67 8.87
C ASN A 176 -18.21 -21.49 7.77
N SER A 177 -18.20 -22.34 6.74
CA SER A 177 -17.27 -22.23 5.60
C SER A 177 -17.55 -21.00 4.74
N LEU A 178 -18.82 -20.62 4.59
CA LEU A 178 -19.23 -19.42 3.85
C LEU A 178 -18.84 -18.16 4.62
N LEU A 179 -19.06 -18.14 5.94
CA LEU A 179 -18.66 -17.02 6.80
C LEU A 179 -17.14 -16.81 6.77
N ASP A 180 -16.38 -17.90 6.86
CA ASP A 180 -14.91 -17.90 6.78
C ASP A 180 -14.42 -17.40 5.40
N LYS A 181 -15.08 -17.80 4.31
CA LYS A 181 -14.74 -17.35 2.96
C LYS A 181 -14.98 -15.84 2.75
N ASN A 182 -16.03 -15.29 3.34
CA ASN A 182 -16.33 -13.86 3.28
C ASN A 182 -15.28 -13.05 4.08
N GLU A 183 -14.93 -13.51 5.28
CA GLU A 183 -13.88 -12.86 6.10
C GLU A 183 -12.51 -12.88 5.41
N GLN A 184 -12.14 -14.01 4.79
CA GLN A 184 -10.92 -14.10 3.99
C GLN A 184 -10.94 -13.13 2.80
N THR A 185 -12.10 -12.93 2.17
CA THR A 185 -12.24 -11.99 1.05
C THR A 185 -12.06 -10.54 1.51
N ILE A 186 -12.69 -10.16 2.63
CA ILE A 186 -12.54 -8.84 3.24
C ILE A 186 -11.07 -8.57 3.59
N LEU A 187 -10.38 -9.54 4.20
CA LEU A 187 -8.97 -9.38 4.56
C LEU A 187 -8.05 -9.26 3.35
N LYS A 188 -8.34 -9.96 2.25
CA LYS A 188 -7.60 -9.78 0.98
C LYS A 188 -7.79 -8.38 0.43
N ILE A 189 -9.02 -7.87 0.40
CA ILE A 189 -9.32 -6.51 -0.04
C ILE A 189 -8.58 -5.51 0.85
N GLN A 190 -8.66 -5.69 2.18
CA GLN A 190 -7.98 -4.82 3.14
C GLN A 190 -6.45 -4.86 2.95
N LEU A 191 -5.86 -6.03 2.69
CA LEU A 191 -4.43 -6.14 2.39
C LEU A 191 -4.05 -5.37 1.14
N ILE A 192 -4.82 -5.52 0.06
CA ILE A 192 -4.59 -4.81 -1.21
C ILE A 192 -4.65 -3.29 -0.96
N LEU A 193 -5.70 -2.81 -0.29
CA LEU A 193 -5.85 -1.38 0.00
C LEU A 193 -4.73 -0.84 0.89
N ASN A 194 -4.33 -1.58 1.91
CA ASN A 194 -3.21 -1.19 2.78
C ASN A 194 -1.89 -1.14 2.01
N LEU A 195 -1.56 -2.16 1.21
CA LEU A 195 -0.35 -2.16 0.39
C LEU A 195 -0.37 -1.03 -0.64
N SER A 196 -1.50 -0.81 -1.31
CA SER A 196 -1.72 0.29 -2.23
C SER A 196 -1.48 1.65 -1.57
N PHE A 197 -2.06 1.88 -0.39
CA PHE A 197 -1.86 3.10 0.35
C PHE A 197 -0.40 3.30 0.74
N ILE A 198 0.26 2.26 1.29
CA ILE A 198 1.68 2.31 1.65
C ILE A 198 2.56 2.68 0.44
N LEU A 199 2.31 2.10 -0.73
CA LEU A 199 3.04 2.44 -1.94
C LEU A 199 2.87 3.92 -2.30
N VAL A 200 1.63 4.40 -2.31
CA VAL A 200 1.29 5.78 -2.67
C VAL A 200 1.92 6.78 -1.68
N ILE A 201 1.90 6.50 -0.37
CA ILE A 201 2.51 7.40 0.61
C ILE A 201 4.04 7.40 0.57
N LEU A 202 4.67 6.25 0.33
CA LEU A 202 6.13 6.17 0.14
C LEU A 202 6.56 6.92 -1.12
N SER A 203 5.78 6.85 -2.20
CA SER A 203 5.98 7.70 -3.37
C SER A 203 5.83 9.19 -3.02
N GLY A 204 4.84 9.54 -2.20
CA GLY A 204 4.65 10.90 -1.67
C GLY A 204 5.90 11.44 -0.95
N PHE A 205 6.54 10.64 -0.11
CA PHE A 205 7.82 11.01 0.52
C PHE A 205 8.91 11.31 -0.50
N ILE A 206 9.05 10.50 -1.55
CA ILE A 206 10.08 10.75 -2.57
C ILE A 206 9.78 12.06 -3.30
N TYR A 207 8.51 12.31 -3.68
CA TYR A 207 8.10 13.56 -4.32
C TYR A 207 8.33 14.78 -3.43
N PHE A 208 8.01 14.70 -2.14
CA PHE A 208 8.22 15.79 -1.18
C PHE A 208 9.69 16.23 -1.10
N PHE A 209 10.63 15.29 -1.24
CA PHE A 209 12.06 15.58 -1.18
C PHE A 209 12.73 15.70 -2.56
N SER A 210 11.94 15.80 -3.64
CA SER A 210 12.46 15.95 -5.00
C SER A 210 11.78 17.02 -5.85
N LEU A 211 10.53 17.40 -5.54
CA LEU A 211 9.81 18.42 -6.30
C LEU A 211 10.26 19.84 -5.92
N PRO A 212 10.44 20.72 -6.91
CA PRO A 212 10.93 22.07 -6.67
C PRO A 212 9.81 23.09 -6.41
N PHE A 213 8.80 22.68 -5.64
CA PHE A 213 7.60 23.50 -5.38
C PHE A 213 7.53 24.04 -3.97
N SER A 214 8.67 24.28 -3.32
CA SER A 214 8.81 24.60 -1.89
C SER A 214 9.63 25.87 -1.64
N GLU A 215 9.69 26.74 -2.64
CA GLU A 215 10.27 28.08 -2.54
C GLU A 215 9.17 29.11 -2.30
N THR A 216 9.36 29.95 -1.28
CA THR A 216 8.45 31.02 -0.88
C THR A 216 9.23 32.32 -0.65
N GLN A 217 8.53 33.41 -0.36
CA GLN A 217 9.16 34.69 0.02
C GLN A 217 9.92 34.62 1.36
N PHE A 218 9.61 33.67 2.24
CA PHE A 218 10.15 33.61 3.60
C PHE A 218 11.18 32.49 3.82
N TYR A 219 11.11 31.44 3.02
CA TYR A 219 12.03 30.30 3.09
C TYR A 219 12.08 29.57 1.75
N ASN A 220 13.18 28.86 1.53
CA ASN A 220 13.35 27.97 0.40
C ASN A 220 13.68 26.57 0.94
N TYR A 221 12.72 25.66 0.83
CA TYR A 221 12.88 24.25 1.15
C TYR A 221 13.02 23.38 -0.10
N ASN A 222 13.22 23.96 -1.28
CA ASN A 222 13.55 23.17 -2.45
C ASN A 222 14.83 22.37 -2.19
N PRO A 223 14.82 21.05 -2.44
CA PRO A 223 16.05 20.28 -2.42
C PRO A 223 17.04 20.88 -3.41
N ASN A 224 18.34 20.74 -3.13
CA ASN A 224 19.36 21.06 -4.12
C ASN A 224 19.04 20.26 -5.42
N PRO A 225 19.06 20.89 -6.60
CA PRO A 225 18.63 20.25 -7.85
C PRO A 225 19.29 18.88 -8.15
N LEU A 226 20.59 18.73 -7.87
CA LEU A 226 21.29 17.46 -7.99
C LEU A 226 20.81 16.42 -6.95
N VAL A 227 20.51 16.84 -5.73
CA VAL A 227 19.93 15.96 -4.70
C VAL A 227 18.52 15.52 -5.13
N ALA A 228 17.69 16.44 -5.64
CA ALA A 228 16.38 16.11 -6.19
C ALA A 228 16.45 15.07 -7.32
N LEU A 229 17.37 15.26 -8.27
CA LEU A 229 17.62 14.30 -9.35
C LEU A 229 18.00 12.93 -8.81
N LEU A 230 18.89 12.86 -7.83
CA LEU A 230 19.32 11.58 -7.24
C LEU A 230 18.20 10.89 -6.44
N VAL A 231 17.48 11.67 -5.61
CA VAL A 231 16.35 11.17 -4.81
C VAL A 231 15.25 10.64 -5.72
N TYR A 232 14.88 11.37 -6.77
CA TYR A 232 13.91 10.92 -7.75
C TYR A 232 14.43 9.73 -8.57
N GLY A 233 15.57 9.92 -9.23
CA GLY A 233 16.10 9.01 -10.25
C GLY A 233 16.51 7.65 -9.70
N PHE A 234 16.97 7.57 -8.45
CA PHE A 234 17.19 6.29 -7.78
C PHE A 234 15.99 5.85 -6.94
N GLY A 235 15.33 6.79 -6.23
CA GLY A 235 14.32 6.48 -5.22
C GLY A 235 13.09 5.79 -5.78
N PHE A 236 12.53 6.25 -6.92
CA PHE A 236 11.33 5.64 -7.49
C PHE A 236 11.55 4.22 -8.01
N PRO A 237 12.55 3.95 -8.87
CA PRO A 237 12.89 2.59 -9.28
C PRO A 237 13.21 1.68 -8.09
N PHE A 238 13.94 2.20 -7.10
CA PHE A 238 14.26 1.50 -5.86
C PHE A 238 13.00 1.11 -5.08
N LEU A 239 12.08 2.06 -4.88
CA LEU A 239 10.83 1.86 -4.17
C LEU A 239 9.97 0.82 -4.90
N LEU A 240 9.69 1.01 -6.19
CA LEU A 240 8.86 0.08 -6.96
C LEU A 240 9.46 -1.34 -6.94
N SER A 241 10.75 -1.47 -7.21
CA SER A 241 11.44 -2.77 -7.19
C SER A 241 11.36 -3.43 -5.81
N SER A 242 11.82 -2.75 -4.76
CA SER A 242 11.83 -3.31 -3.41
C SER A 242 10.42 -3.66 -2.91
N PHE A 243 9.45 -2.78 -3.16
CA PHE A 243 8.08 -2.94 -2.70
C PHE A 243 7.38 -4.15 -3.33
N PHE A 244 7.38 -4.25 -4.67
CA PHE A 244 6.69 -5.34 -5.37
C PHE A 244 7.40 -6.69 -5.20
N ILE A 245 8.73 -6.71 -5.09
CA ILE A 245 9.48 -7.95 -4.81
C ILE A 245 9.24 -8.41 -3.39
N ASN A 246 9.13 -7.49 -2.43
CA ASN A 246 8.74 -7.82 -1.06
C ASN A 246 7.31 -8.40 -1.00
N ILE A 247 6.36 -7.83 -1.75
CA ILE A 247 4.99 -8.38 -1.88
C ILE A 247 5.04 -9.82 -2.41
N LEU A 248 5.77 -10.05 -3.51
CA LEU A 248 5.92 -11.38 -4.13
C LEU A 248 6.46 -12.43 -3.16
N LYS A 249 7.40 -12.05 -2.29
CA LYS A 249 8.03 -12.95 -1.32
C LYS A 249 7.13 -13.26 -0.12
N ASN A 250 6.44 -12.25 0.39
CA ASN A 250 5.66 -12.31 1.62
C ASN A 250 4.24 -12.84 1.40
N TYR A 251 3.66 -12.63 0.21
CA TYR A 251 2.29 -13.05 -0.13
C TYR A 251 2.24 -13.99 -1.36
N PRO A 252 2.96 -15.14 -1.36
CA PRO A 252 3.06 -16.01 -2.54
C PRO A 252 1.72 -16.65 -2.96
N GLY A 253 0.73 -16.67 -2.06
CA GLY A 253 -0.62 -17.19 -2.32
C GLY A 253 -1.56 -16.19 -3.01
N PHE A 254 -1.17 -14.91 -3.14
CA PHE A 254 -2.02 -13.85 -3.67
C PHE A 254 -1.36 -13.15 -4.86
N LYS A 255 -1.26 -13.86 -5.98
CA LYS A 255 -0.52 -13.40 -7.16
C LYS A 255 -1.13 -12.16 -7.80
N GLU A 256 -2.45 -12.02 -7.69
CA GLU A 256 -3.21 -10.88 -8.22
C GLU A 256 -2.85 -9.56 -7.51
N VAL A 257 -2.25 -9.61 -6.31
CA VAL A 257 -1.94 -8.41 -5.50
C VAL A 257 -1.04 -7.44 -6.24
N ILE A 258 -0.05 -7.92 -7.01
CA ILE A 258 0.85 -7.05 -7.78
C ILE A 258 0.06 -6.21 -8.79
N LEU A 259 -0.80 -6.88 -9.57
CA LEU A 259 -1.59 -6.22 -10.59
C LEU A 259 -2.57 -5.24 -9.96
N LEU A 260 -3.24 -5.63 -8.87
CA LEU A 260 -4.23 -4.79 -8.20
C LEU A 260 -3.59 -3.58 -7.51
N VAL A 261 -2.48 -3.77 -6.80
CA VAL A 261 -1.74 -2.67 -6.13
C VAL A 261 -1.11 -1.72 -7.15
N GLY A 262 -0.49 -2.27 -8.21
CA GLY A 262 0.08 -1.46 -9.29
C GLY A 262 -0.98 -0.68 -10.06
N SER A 263 -2.09 -1.34 -10.43
CA SER A 263 -3.20 -0.66 -11.11
C SER A 263 -3.83 0.43 -10.24
N PHE A 264 -3.98 0.17 -8.94
CA PHE A 264 -4.48 1.17 -8.00
C PHE A 264 -3.58 2.41 -7.98
N TYR A 265 -2.25 2.23 -7.91
CA TYR A 265 -1.30 3.33 -7.98
C TYR A 265 -1.50 4.17 -9.26
N ILE A 266 -1.61 3.52 -10.41
CA ILE A 266 -1.87 4.21 -11.70
C ILE A 266 -3.21 4.94 -11.68
N ILE A 267 -4.27 4.34 -11.13
CA ILE A 267 -5.59 4.96 -11.06
C ILE A 267 -5.58 6.20 -10.15
N ILE A 268 -4.93 6.15 -8.99
CA ILE A 268 -4.80 7.31 -8.11
C ILE A 268 -4.03 8.44 -8.80
N MET A 269 -2.92 8.13 -9.46
CA MET A 269 -2.14 9.14 -10.18
C MET A 269 -2.91 9.70 -11.38
N LEU A 270 -3.65 8.86 -12.11
CA LEU A 270 -4.52 9.26 -13.21
C LEU A 270 -5.57 10.27 -12.72
N LEU A 271 -6.27 9.96 -11.63
CA LEU A 271 -7.32 10.81 -11.07
C LEU A 271 -6.76 12.13 -10.52
N THR A 272 -5.64 12.06 -9.79
CA THR A 272 -5.15 13.19 -8.99
C THR A 272 -4.15 14.08 -9.71
N GLN A 273 -3.48 13.60 -10.77
CA GLN A 273 -2.44 14.36 -11.51
C GLN A 273 -2.79 14.59 -12.99
N ILE A 274 -3.49 13.66 -13.64
CA ILE A 274 -3.78 13.74 -15.09
C ILE A 274 -5.16 14.33 -15.34
N ILE A 275 -6.22 13.73 -14.77
CA ILE A 275 -7.61 14.15 -14.98
C ILE A 275 -7.88 15.50 -14.32
N SER A 276 -7.29 15.73 -13.16
CA SER A 276 -7.36 17.00 -12.43
C SER A 276 -6.65 18.16 -13.13
N ASN A 277 -5.78 17.88 -14.11
CA ASN A 277 -5.02 18.89 -14.85
C ASN A 277 -5.63 19.11 -16.25
N PRO A 278 -6.23 20.28 -16.53
CA PRO A 278 -6.87 20.56 -17.82
C PRO A 278 -5.94 20.41 -19.04
N PHE A 279 -4.63 20.60 -18.85
CA PHE A 279 -3.64 20.47 -19.93
C PHE A 279 -3.21 19.02 -20.18
N LEU A 280 -3.47 18.11 -19.23
CA LEU A 280 -3.04 16.71 -19.31
C LEU A 280 -4.20 15.72 -19.47
N ILE A 281 -5.45 16.13 -19.24
CA ILE A 281 -6.62 15.24 -19.31
C ILE A 281 -6.73 14.46 -20.63
N GLY A 282 -6.30 15.05 -21.75
CA GLY A 282 -6.25 14.37 -23.06
C GLY A 282 -5.31 13.16 -23.14
N LEU A 283 -4.35 13.06 -22.22
CA LEU A 283 -3.38 11.95 -22.11
C LEU A 283 -3.87 10.82 -21.20
N SER A 284 -5.10 10.90 -20.68
CA SER A 284 -5.64 9.90 -19.73
C SER A 284 -5.51 8.46 -20.24
N TRP A 285 -5.87 8.22 -21.51
CA TRP A 285 -5.80 6.88 -22.09
C TRP A 285 -4.35 6.39 -22.22
N TYR A 286 -3.42 7.29 -22.54
CA TYR A 286 -2.00 6.97 -22.67
C TYR A 286 -1.42 6.61 -21.31
N TYR A 287 -1.79 7.35 -20.26
CA TYR A 287 -1.31 7.09 -18.91
C TYR A 287 -1.78 5.72 -18.35
N ILE A 288 -2.96 5.24 -18.74
CA ILE A 288 -3.47 3.90 -18.36
C ILE A 288 -2.55 2.77 -18.86
N LEU A 289 -1.76 2.98 -19.92
CA LEU A 289 -0.79 1.98 -20.41
C LEU A 289 0.26 1.62 -19.36
N ASN A 290 0.48 2.45 -18.34
CA ASN A 290 1.35 2.14 -17.20
C ASN A 290 0.87 0.96 -16.33
N ILE A 291 -0.31 0.38 -16.59
CA ILE A 291 -0.74 -0.89 -15.98
C ILE A 291 0.04 -2.10 -16.57
N ILE A 292 0.53 -1.99 -17.81
CA ILE A 292 1.23 -3.05 -18.55
C ILE A 292 2.38 -3.70 -17.76
N PRO A 293 3.34 -2.98 -17.16
CA PRO A 293 4.43 -3.61 -16.41
C PRO A 293 3.93 -4.53 -15.28
N PHE A 294 2.89 -4.13 -14.57
CA PHE A 294 2.30 -4.96 -13.50
C PHE A 294 1.56 -6.19 -14.06
N ALA A 295 0.88 -6.03 -15.19
CA ALA A 295 0.23 -7.14 -15.89
C ALA A 295 1.24 -8.16 -16.42
N ILE A 296 2.36 -7.70 -16.98
CA ILE A 296 3.45 -8.57 -17.44
C ILE A 296 4.00 -9.39 -16.27
N ILE A 297 4.33 -8.74 -15.14
CA ILE A 297 4.85 -9.43 -13.95
C ILE A 297 3.84 -10.46 -13.43
N TYR A 298 2.56 -10.10 -13.34
CA TYR A 298 1.49 -11.03 -12.94
C TYR A 298 1.40 -12.26 -13.86
N LEU A 299 1.42 -12.06 -15.19
CA LEU A 299 1.34 -13.15 -16.16
C LEU A 299 2.57 -14.07 -16.09
N LEU A 300 3.76 -13.51 -15.93
CA LEU A 300 5.01 -14.25 -15.78
C LEU A 300 5.02 -15.09 -14.50
N ASP A 301 4.63 -14.50 -13.37
CA ASP A 301 4.57 -15.19 -12.08
C ASP A 301 3.53 -16.33 -12.09
N LYS A 302 2.36 -16.06 -12.67
CA LYS A 302 1.30 -17.06 -12.86
C LYS A 302 1.77 -18.24 -13.72
N LYS A 303 2.50 -17.97 -14.82
CA LYS A 303 3.05 -19.00 -15.71
C LYS A 303 4.12 -19.83 -15.00
N GLN A 304 5.01 -19.19 -14.23
CA GLN A 304 6.09 -19.87 -13.53
C GLN A 304 5.57 -20.85 -12.48
N SER A 305 4.60 -20.42 -11.68
CA SER A 305 4.03 -21.30 -10.65
C SER A 305 3.29 -22.51 -11.22
N ARG A 306 2.71 -22.40 -12.43
CA ARG A 306 2.12 -23.57 -13.12
C ARG A 306 3.19 -24.60 -13.50
N LYS A 307 4.35 -24.15 -13.99
CA LYS A 307 5.47 -25.05 -14.35
C LYS A 307 6.01 -25.81 -13.14
N THR A 308 6.16 -25.14 -12.00
CA THR A 308 6.59 -25.80 -10.75
C THR A 308 5.58 -26.84 -10.27
N PHE A 309 4.28 -26.57 -10.41
CA PHE A 309 3.25 -27.55 -10.04
C PHE A 309 3.25 -28.77 -10.97
N THR A 310 3.50 -28.60 -12.28
CA THR A 310 3.62 -29.73 -13.21
C THR A 310 4.87 -30.58 -12.96
N GLU A 311 6.01 -30.00 -12.56
CA GLU A 311 7.23 -30.76 -12.23
C GLU A 311 7.10 -31.59 -10.95
N ILE A 312 6.35 -31.11 -9.95
CA ILE A 312 6.10 -31.85 -8.69
C ILE A 312 5.20 -33.08 -8.90
N ASN A 313 4.34 -33.05 -9.92
CA ASN A 313 3.39 -34.15 -10.20
C ASN A 313 3.93 -35.20 -11.18
N LEU A 314 5.15 -35.04 -11.71
CA LEU A 314 5.85 -36.12 -12.39
C LEU A 314 6.40 -37.09 -11.33
N PRO A 315 6.13 -38.42 -11.43
CA PRO A 315 6.60 -39.36 -10.43
C PRO A 315 8.14 -39.34 -10.36
N PRO A 316 8.74 -39.31 -9.16
CA PRO A 316 10.19 -39.32 -9.03
C PRO A 316 10.72 -40.64 -9.59
N LEU A 317 11.62 -40.56 -10.56
CA LEU A 317 12.42 -41.71 -10.97
C LEU A 317 13.18 -42.19 -9.73
N SER A 318 12.95 -43.45 -9.37
CA SER A 318 13.41 -44.14 -8.18
C SER A 318 14.81 -43.73 -7.71
N SER A 319 14.91 -43.12 -6.52
CA SER A 319 16.00 -43.43 -5.59
C SER A 319 15.60 -43.08 -4.16
N SER A 320 15.70 -44.11 -3.32
CA SER A 320 15.51 -44.11 -1.87
C SER A 320 16.51 -43.16 -1.19
N GLY A 321 16.04 -42.36 -0.22
CA GLY A 321 16.94 -41.64 0.68
C GLY A 321 16.36 -40.41 1.37
N ASN A 322 15.85 -40.58 2.59
CA ASN A 322 15.63 -39.55 3.62
C ASN A 322 14.67 -38.39 3.33
N LEU A 323 13.42 -38.59 3.75
CA LEU A 323 12.35 -37.60 3.86
C LEU A 323 12.65 -36.56 4.96
N LYS A 324 13.66 -35.72 4.77
CA LYS A 324 13.74 -34.43 5.47
C LYS A 324 12.86 -33.44 4.71
N ASN A 325 11.65 -33.22 5.22
CA ASN A 325 10.76 -32.13 4.85
C ASN A 325 11.47 -30.76 5.00
N LYS A 326 12.29 -30.40 4.01
CA LYS A 326 12.62 -29.03 3.66
C LYS A 326 11.87 -28.74 2.38
N THR A 327 10.72 -28.09 2.50
CA THR A 327 10.10 -27.33 1.42
C THR A 327 11.10 -26.25 0.97
N LYS A 328 12.07 -26.63 0.13
CA LYS A 328 12.94 -25.69 -0.57
C LYS A 328 12.04 -24.91 -1.51
N LYS A 329 11.65 -23.72 -1.07
CA LYS A 329 10.98 -22.66 -1.85
C LYS A 329 11.92 -22.32 -3.01
N CYS A 330 11.82 -23.05 -4.12
CA CYS A 330 12.64 -22.85 -5.32
C CYS A 330 12.14 -21.58 -6.02
N THR A 331 12.48 -20.44 -5.43
CA THR A 331 12.28 -19.12 -6.02
C THR A 331 13.55 -18.83 -6.81
N HIS A 332 13.50 -18.91 -8.14
CA HIS A 332 14.67 -18.61 -8.95
C HIS A 332 15.05 -17.14 -8.75
N PRO A 333 16.17 -16.82 -8.07
CA PRO A 333 16.53 -15.43 -7.75
C PRO A 333 16.66 -14.55 -9.00
N LYS A 334 16.99 -15.17 -10.14
CA LYS A 334 17.10 -14.55 -11.46
C LYS A 334 15.78 -13.95 -11.99
N ILE A 335 14.62 -14.51 -11.65
CA ILE A 335 13.33 -13.98 -12.16
C ILE A 335 12.95 -12.67 -11.48
N TYR A 336 13.29 -12.51 -10.20
CA TYR A 336 13.04 -11.28 -9.47
C TYR A 336 13.93 -10.13 -9.95
N ILE A 337 15.14 -10.42 -10.44
CA ILE A 337 15.98 -9.43 -11.14
C ILE A 337 15.26 -8.93 -12.38
N PHE A 338 14.66 -9.84 -13.16
CA PHE A 338 13.90 -9.44 -14.35
C PHE A 338 12.68 -8.57 -14.01
N TYR A 339 11.95 -8.89 -12.95
CA TYR A 339 10.84 -8.05 -12.47
C TYR A 339 11.32 -6.67 -12.00
N ALA A 340 12.45 -6.62 -11.29
CA ALA A 340 13.08 -5.36 -10.88
C ALA A 340 13.42 -4.47 -12.08
N LEU A 341 13.98 -5.07 -13.14
CA LEU A 341 14.32 -4.35 -14.37
C LEU A 341 13.08 -3.84 -15.11
N ILE A 342 12.00 -4.63 -15.19
CA ILE A 342 10.73 -4.15 -15.76
C ILE A 342 10.23 -2.93 -14.99
N LEU A 343 10.14 -3.02 -13.66
CA LEU A 343 9.65 -1.91 -12.83
C LEU A 343 10.54 -0.67 -12.93
N ALA A 344 11.86 -0.87 -13.01
CA ALA A 344 12.84 0.19 -13.20
C ALA A 344 12.65 0.92 -14.54
N ILE A 345 12.60 0.18 -15.64
CA ILE A 345 12.47 0.74 -16.99
C ILE A 345 11.17 1.56 -17.12
N PHE A 346 10.07 1.03 -16.58
CA PHE A 346 8.78 1.72 -16.62
C PHE A 346 8.60 2.79 -15.53
N SER A 347 9.54 2.93 -14.58
CA SER A 347 9.42 3.92 -13.49
C SER A 347 9.29 5.35 -14.03
N PHE A 348 10.01 5.66 -15.12
CA PHE A 348 9.95 6.97 -15.76
C PHE A 348 8.54 7.30 -16.27
N THR A 349 7.86 6.37 -16.96
CA THR A 349 6.50 6.60 -17.47
C THR A 349 5.44 6.54 -16.38
N ILE A 350 5.66 5.74 -15.34
CA ILE A 350 4.78 5.63 -14.18
C ILE A 350 4.76 6.95 -13.37
N CYS A 351 5.89 7.65 -13.29
CA CYS A 351 6.02 8.87 -12.49
C CYS A 351 5.64 10.16 -13.23
N PHE A 352 5.19 10.06 -14.49
CA PHE A 352 4.59 11.18 -15.21
C PHE A 352 3.31 11.65 -14.50
N PRO A 353 3.04 12.97 -14.37
CA PRO A 353 3.78 14.09 -14.94
C PRO A 353 4.86 14.68 -14.01
N LEU A 354 4.85 14.31 -12.73
CA LEU A 354 5.62 14.99 -11.68
C LEU A 354 7.13 14.94 -11.92
N ASN A 355 7.62 13.85 -12.49
CA ASN A 355 9.03 13.72 -12.87
C ASN A 355 9.51 14.76 -13.89
N THR A 356 8.61 15.29 -14.72
CA THR A 356 8.94 16.32 -15.70
C THR A 356 9.44 17.59 -15.00
N TYR A 357 8.80 17.98 -13.90
CA TYR A 357 9.20 19.17 -13.15
C TYR A 357 10.55 19.00 -12.48
N ILE A 358 10.78 17.84 -11.85
CA ILE A 358 12.04 17.50 -11.18
C ILE A 358 13.20 17.55 -12.17
N LEU A 359 13.04 16.86 -13.31
CA LEU A 359 14.11 16.72 -14.31
C LEU A 359 14.34 18.02 -15.09
N ASN A 360 13.29 18.80 -15.37
CA ASN A 360 13.45 20.04 -16.12
C ASN A 360 14.23 21.11 -15.33
N GLU A 361 13.98 21.22 -14.02
CA GLU A 361 14.70 22.19 -13.20
C GLU A 361 16.21 21.92 -13.18
N GLU A 362 16.61 20.66 -13.03
CA GLU A 362 18.03 20.29 -13.02
C GLU A 362 18.67 20.38 -14.41
N LEU A 363 18.00 19.85 -15.44
CA LEU A 363 18.63 19.66 -16.75
C LEU A 363 18.52 20.88 -17.66
N TYR A 364 17.56 21.77 -17.42
CA TYR A 364 17.33 22.97 -18.21
C TYR A 364 17.33 24.27 -17.41
N GLY A 365 17.17 24.24 -16.08
CA GLY A 365 17.33 25.42 -15.23
C GLY A 365 16.17 26.41 -15.24
N TYR A 366 14.97 25.99 -15.65
CA TYR A 366 13.77 26.85 -15.62
C TYR A 366 12.50 26.08 -15.24
N LEU A 367 11.43 26.80 -14.88
CA LEU A 367 10.13 26.21 -14.55
C LEU A 367 9.35 25.82 -15.82
N VAL A 368 8.61 24.70 -15.74
CA VAL A 368 7.80 24.21 -16.86
C VAL A 368 6.40 24.80 -16.82
N TYR A 369 5.99 25.47 -17.89
CA TYR A 369 4.60 25.86 -18.08
C TYR A 369 3.71 24.63 -18.32
N GLN A 370 2.51 24.65 -17.75
CA GLN A 370 1.58 23.51 -17.72
C GLN A 370 1.21 22.96 -19.10
N ASN A 371 0.99 23.84 -20.06
CA ASN A 371 0.70 23.48 -21.45
C ASN A 371 1.90 22.84 -22.19
N LEU A 372 3.11 22.95 -21.66
CA LEU A 372 4.34 22.40 -22.26
C LEU A 372 4.82 21.11 -21.59
N VAL A 373 4.20 20.67 -20.48
CA VAL A 373 4.64 19.51 -19.68
C VAL A 373 4.87 18.28 -20.54
N PHE A 374 3.92 17.91 -21.40
CA PHE A 374 4.08 16.73 -22.26
C PHE A 374 5.22 16.89 -23.27
N LYS A 375 5.38 18.09 -23.86
CA LYS A 375 6.44 18.36 -24.83
C LYS A 375 7.82 18.30 -24.16
N VAL A 376 7.97 18.92 -23.00
CA VAL A 376 9.19 18.89 -22.20
C VAL A 376 9.51 17.47 -21.76
N TYR A 377 8.50 16.69 -21.32
CA TYR A 377 8.69 15.28 -20.97
C TYR A 377 9.25 14.45 -22.13
N ALA A 378 8.69 14.61 -23.34
CA ALA A 378 9.20 13.92 -24.52
C ALA A 378 10.62 14.35 -24.88
N GLN A 379 10.93 15.65 -24.75
CA GLN A 379 12.27 16.18 -24.99
C GLN A 379 13.29 15.68 -23.96
N LEU A 380 12.97 15.72 -22.67
CA LEU A 380 13.79 15.17 -21.59
C LEU A 380 14.15 13.71 -21.83
N PHE A 381 13.16 12.92 -22.25
CA PHE A 381 13.38 11.52 -22.57
C PHE A 381 14.33 11.35 -23.76
N ALA A 382 14.20 12.16 -24.81
CA ALA A 382 15.06 12.07 -25.98
C ALA A 382 16.51 12.50 -25.67
N ASP A 383 16.68 13.63 -24.99
CA ASP A 383 17.98 14.26 -24.79
C ASP A 383 18.79 13.54 -23.69
N TYR A 384 18.11 13.00 -22.67
CA TYR A 384 18.73 12.41 -21.48
C TYR A 384 18.39 10.93 -21.27
N PHE A 385 17.95 10.24 -22.33
CA PHE A 385 17.57 8.81 -22.30
C PHE A 385 18.59 7.96 -21.54
N ILE A 386 19.88 8.08 -21.89
CA ILE A 386 20.95 7.25 -21.33
C ILE A 386 21.08 7.45 -19.82
N ILE A 387 21.01 8.69 -19.35
CA ILE A 387 21.15 9.02 -17.93
C ILE A 387 19.95 8.49 -17.15
N ILE A 388 18.73 8.80 -17.61
CA ILE A 388 17.47 8.38 -16.97
C ILE A 388 17.42 6.86 -16.86
N MET A 389 17.68 6.14 -17.97
CA MET A 389 17.64 4.68 -18.00
C MET A 389 18.70 4.05 -17.10
N SER A 390 19.91 4.62 -17.07
CA SER A 390 21.00 4.10 -16.22
C SER A 390 20.66 4.25 -14.74
N MET A 391 20.16 5.41 -14.33
CA MET A 391 19.72 5.65 -12.95
C MET A 391 18.56 4.72 -12.57
N SER A 392 17.58 4.57 -13.47
CA SER A 392 16.45 3.67 -13.26
C SER A 392 16.90 2.22 -13.03
N ILE A 393 17.76 1.69 -13.90
CA ILE A 393 18.27 0.31 -13.79
C ILE A 393 19.03 0.12 -12.48
N VAL A 394 19.95 1.03 -12.15
CA VAL A 394 20.73 0.97 -10.91
C VAL A 394 19.82 1.03 -9.69
N GLY A 395 18.88 1.98 -9.63
CA GLY A 395 17.90 2.10 -8.55
C GLY A 395 17.07 0.83 -8.38
N GLY A 396 16.59 0.25 -9.48
CA GLY A 396 15.82 -0.99 -9.46
C GLY A 396 16.61 -2.19 -8.93
N LEU A 397 17.87 -2.32 -9.34
CA LEU A 397 18.77 -3.38 -8.86
C LEU A 397 19.12 -3.21 -7.38
N LEU A 398 19.34 -1.97 -6.91
CA LEU A 398 19.54 -1.67 -5.49
C LEU A 398 18.30 -2.05 -4.67
N GLY A 399 17.11 -1.73 -5.17
CA GLY A 399 15.84 -2.09 -4.54
C GLY A 399 15.66 -3.61 -4.42
N TYR A 400 16.02 -4.35 -5.47
CA TYR A 400 16.04 -5.82 -5.43
C TYR A 400 17.05 -6.34 -4.39
N GLY A 401 18.26 -5.78 -4.37
CA GLY A 401 19.34 -6.13 -3.46
C GLY A 401 18.89 -6.09 -2.01
N LEU A 402 18.27 -4.99 -1.56
CA LEU A 402 17.77 -4.80 -0.20
C LEU A 402 16.86 -5.96 0.26
N VAL A 403 15.93 -6.38 -0.60
CA VAL A 403 14.95 -7.42 -0.27
C VAL A 403 15.58 -8.81 -0.29
N THR A 404 16.73 -9.00 -0.93
CA THR A 404 17.46 -10.29 -0.92
C THR A 404 18.41 -10.44 0.27
N THR A 405 18.93 -9.34 0.81
CA THR A 405 19.87 -9.35 1.95
C THR A 405 19.15 -9.33 3.30
N GLY A 406 17.91 -8.83 3.38
CA GLY A 406 17.09 -8.85 4.59
C GLY A 406 16.50 -10.24 4.89
N GLY A 407 16.97 -10.91 5.93
CA GLY A 407 16.38 -12.15 6.44
C GLY A 407 14.96 -11.93 6.98
N ILE A 408 14.02 -12.78 6.59
CA ILE A 408 12.61 -12.70 7.03
C ILE A 408 12.53 -13.15 8.50
N VAL A 409 12.29 -12.20 9.42
CA VAL A 409 11.91 -12.50 10.80
C VAL A 409 10.43 -12.90 10.81
N GLY A 410 10.15 -14.19 11.01
CA GLY A 410 8.79 -14.70 11.18
C GLY A 410 8.16 -14.25 12.52
N PRO A 411 6.82 -14.23 12.63
CA PRO A 411 6.13 -13.74 13.82
C PRO A 411 6.39 -14.62 15.05
N SER A 412 6.43 -14.00 16.23
CA SER A 412 6.67 -14.72 17.49
C SER A 412 5.46 -15.60 17.88
N LYS A 413 5.73 -16.82 18.36
CA LYS A 413 4.71 -17.81 18.80
C LYS A 413 3.72 -17.27 19.85
N HIS A 414 4.10 -16.26 20.61
CA HIS A 414 3.30 -15.71 21.71
C HIS A 414 2.09 -14.87 21.24
N MET A 415 2.19 -14.26 20.05
CA MET A 415 1.12 -13.43 19.47
C MET A 415 -0.05 -14.28 18.98
N VAL A 416 0.24 -15.49 18.49
CA VAL A 416 -0.74 -16.44 17.95
C VAL A 416 -1.70 -16.96 19.03
N ILE A 417 -1.19 -17.19 20.25
CA ILE A 417 -1.98 -17.74 21.36
C ILE A 417 -3.00 -16.72 21.88
N GLN A 418 -2.60 -15.46 22.03
CA GLN A 418 -3.52 -14.38 22.45
C GLN A 418 -4.62 -14.13 21.42
N MET A 419 -4.33 -14.28 20.12
CA MET A 419 -5.30 -14.07 19.05
C MET A 419 -6.42 -15.12 19.04
N HIS A 420 -6.09 -16.39 19.33
CA HIS A 420 -7.08 -17.46 19.30
C HIS A 420 -8.14 -17.27 20.38
N HIS A 421 -7.72 -16.86 21.57
CA HIS A 421 -8.62 -16.54 22.69
C HIS A 421 -9.53 -15.33 22.37
N TYR A 422 -8.99 -14.33 21.68
CA TYR A 422 -9.74 -13.12 21.32
C TYR A 422 -10.81 -13.38 20.24
N LEU A 423 -10.46 -14.13 19.19
CA LEU A 423 -11.42 -14.47 18.12
C LEU A 423 -12.52 -15.42 18.60
N SER A 424 -12.22 -16.32 19.56
CA SER A 424 -13.26 -17.15 20.19
C SER A 424 -14.22 -16.32 21.04
N GLU A 425 -13.74 -15.31 21.77
CA GLU A 425 -14.60 -14.41 22.56
C GLU A 425 -15.54 -13.57 21.68
N LEU A 426 -15.08 -13.12 20.51
CA LEU A 426 -15.94 -12.40 19.55
C LEU A 426 -17.00 -13.32 18.95
N ARG A 427 -16.62 -14.53 18.53
CA ARG A 427 -17.55 -15.52 17.95
C ARG A 427 -18.60 -16.03 18.95
N HIS A 428 -18.28 -16.04 20.25
CA HIS A 428 -19.22 -16.42 21.30
C HIS A 428 -20.20 -15.32 21.73
N ARG A 429 -20.00 -14.06 21.30
CA ARG A 429 -20.96 -12.98 21.54
C ARG A 429 -22.01 -12.82 20.44
N ASP A 430 -21.76 -13.40 19.27
CA ASP A 430 -22.68 -13.43 18.13
C ASP A 430 -23.64 -14.65 18.15
N ARG A 431 -23.51 -15.52 19.17
CA ARG A 431 -24.48 -16.58 19.51
C ARG A 431 -25.14 -16.23 20.84
#